data_AF-A0A9E3UWD7-F1
#
_entry.id   AF-A0A9E3UWD7-F1
#
_cell.length_a   1.000
_cell.length_b   1.000
_cell.length_c   1.000
_cell.angle_alpha   90.00
_cell.angle_beta   90.00
_cell.angle_gamma   90.00
#
_symmetry.space_group_name_H-M   'P 1'
#
loop_
_entity.id
_entity.type
_entity.pdbx_description
1 polymer ?
#
loop_
_entity_poly.entity_id
_entity_poly.type
_entity_poly.pdbx_seq_one_letter_code
_entity_poly.pdbx_strand_id
1 'polypeptide(L)' 'MTPNTCEHCRWWHEWPQQPNPKRRFGECRHSRPVLASMTNGSGVVSKWPSTGHQDWCGDFMPRTGAAANFSP' A
#
# COMPACT_ATOMS: atom_id res chain seq x y z
N MET A 1 -13.92 -2.89 14.90
CA MET A 1 -12.53 -2.42 14.84
C MET A 1 -12.10 -2.47 13.38
N THR A 2 -11.56 -1.39 12.82
CA THR A 2 -10.96 -1.43 11.47
C THR A 2 -9.68 -2.26 11.52
N PRO A 3 -9.49 -3.23 10.60
CA PRO A 3 -8.27 -4.01 10.58
C PRO A 3 -7.07 -3.12 10.22
N ASN A 4 -5.91 -3.40 10.81
CA ASN A 4 -4.66 -2.66 10.57
C ASN A 4 -4.03 -3.10 9.23
N THR A 5 -4.73 -2.88 8.12
CA THR A 5 -4.31 -3.29 6.77
C THR A 5 -3.90 -2.10 5.92
N CYS A 6 -3.15 -2.37 4.84
CA CYS A 6 -2.67 -1.37 3.90
C CYS A 6 -3.78 -0.43 3.40
N GLU A 7 -4.99 -0.92 3.10
CA GLU A 7 -6.08 -0.08 2.60
C GLU A 7 -6.50 1.06 3.54
N HIS A 8 -6.32 0.87 4.85
CA HIS A 8 -6.67 1.85 5.88
C HIS A 8 -5.46 2.68 6.31
N CYS A 9 -4.27 2.38 5.77
CA CYS A 9 -3.04 3.03 6.13
C CYS A 9 -2.83 4.32 5.30
N ARG A 10 -2.36 5.39 5.96
CA ARG A 10 -2.04 6.67 5.30
C ARG A 10 -0.88 6.59 4.32
N TRP A 11 -0.03 5.57 4.47
CA TRP A 11 1.16 5.40 3.64
C TRP A 11 0.91 4.54 2.40
N TRP A 12 -0.25 3.89 2.31
CA TRP A 12 -0.57 3.04 1.17
C TRP A 12 -1.26 3.83 0.08
N HIS A 13 -0.74 3.74 -1.13
CA HIS A 13 -1.28 4.39 -2.32
C HIS A 13 -1.76 3.30 -3.27
N GLU A 14 -3.08 3.20 -3.45
CA GLU A 14 -3.68 2.24 -4.39
C GLU A 14 -3.31 2.60 -5.83
N TRP A 15 -3.00 1.60 -6.65
CA TRP A 15 -2.72 1.83 -8.06
C TRP A 15 -4.01 2.13 -8.82
N PRO A 16 -4.01 3.11 -9.74
CA PRO A 16 -5.18 3.42 -10.55
C PRO A 16 -5.53 2.28 -11.52
N GLN A 17 -4.54 1.51 -11.96
CA GLN A 17 -4.70 0.34 -12.84
C GLN A 17 -4.35 -0.93 -12.07
N GLN A 18 -5.32 -1.84 -11.96
CA GLN A 18 -5.19 -3.09 -11.23
C GLN A 18 -4.89 -4.25 -12.19
N PRO A 19 -3.84 -5.05 -11.94
CA PRO A 19 -3.56 -6.23 -12.77
C PRO A 19 -4.59 -7.34 -12.58
N ASN A 20 -5.35 -7.32 -11.48
CA ASN A 20 -6.39 -8.30 -11.18
C ASN A 20 -7.62 -7.57 -10.60
N PRO A 21 -8.80 -7.62 -11.25
CA PRO A 21 -9.99 -6.92 -10.77
C PRO A 21 -10.53 -7.45 -9.43
N LYS A 22 -10.13 -8.66 -9.01
CA LYS A 22 -10.55 -9.26 -7.72
C LYS A 22 -9.65 -8.88 -6.55
N ARG A 23 -8.52 -8.20 -6.80
CA ARG A 23 -7.55 -7.84 -5.75
C ARG A 23 -7.09 -6.41 -5.98
N ARG A 24 -7.09 -5.61 -4.92
CA ARG A 24 -6.52 -4.26 -4.94
C ARG A 24 -5.07 -4.32 -4.50
N PHE A 25 -4.22 -3.72 -5.32
CA PHE A 25 -2.79 -3.54 -5.12
C PHE A 25 -2.44 -2.05 -5.13
N GLY A 26 -1.35 -1.75 -4.45
CA GLY A 26 -0.81 -0.42 -4.37
C GLY A 26 0.65 -0.48 -3.97
N GLU A 27 1.13 0.65 -3.48
CA GLU A 27 2.49 0.79 -3.00
C GLU A 27 2.54 1.37 -1.59
N CYS A 28 3.46 0.85 -0.78
CA CYS A 28 3.74 1.40 0.54
C CYS A 28 4.79 2.51 0.43
N ARG A 29 4.44 3.73 0.84
CA ARG A 29 5.32 4.91 0.84
C ARG A 29 6.06 5.12 2.18
N HIS A 30 5.86 4.22 3.15
CA HIS A 30 6.61 4.22 4.41
C HIS A 30 7.91 3.43 4.28
N SER A 31 7.83 2.22 3.73
CA SER A 31 8.99 1.35 3.51
C SER A 31 9.88 1.90 2.41
N ARG A 32 11.20 1.70 2.52
CA ARG A 32 12.17 2.14 1.51
C ARG A 32 11.87 1.53 0.13
N PRO A 33 12.16 2.25 -0.97
CA PRO A 33 12.09 1.69 -2.31
C PRO A 33 12.98 0.45 -2.46
N VAL A 34 12.53 -0.48 -3.30
CA VAL A 34 13.27 -1.69 -3.68
C VAL A 34 13.78 -1.57 -5.10
N LEU A 35 14.89 -2.24 -5.38
CA LEU A 35 15.40 -2.42 -6.74
C LEU A 35 14.59 -3.52 -7.42
N ALA A 36 14.06 -3.23 -8.61
CA ALA A 36 13.35 -4.17 -9.45
C ALA A 36 14.07 -4.26 -10.80
N SER A 37 14.38 -5.49 -11.21
CA SER A 37 14.90 -5.76 -12.55
C SER A 37 13.74 -5.73 -13.55
N MET A 38 13.90 -4.97 -14.63
CA MET A 38 12.93 -4.98 -15.71
C MET A 38 13.14 -6.22 -16.59
N THR A 39 12.08 -7.01 -16.79
CA THR A 39 12.13 -8.30 -17.50
C THR A 39 12.51 -8.16 -18.99
N ASN A 40 12.41 -6.96 -19.56
CA ASN A 40 12.77 -6.64 -20.95
C ASN A 40 14.22 -6.13 -21.12
N GLY A 41 15.09 -6.31 -20.12
CA GLY A 41 16.53 -6.02 -20.26
C GLY A 41 16.89 -4.53 -20.22
N SER A 42 15.95 -3.65 -19.90
CA SER A 42 16.13 -2.19 -19.87
C SER A 42 16.70 -1.64 -18.55
N GLY A 43 17.25 -2.51 -17.69
CA GLY A 43 18.01 -2.14 -16.50
C GLY A 43 17.27 -2.36 -15.17
N VAL A 44 17.87 -1.83 -14.10
CA VAL A 44 17.35 -1.88 -12.73
C VAL A 44 16.69 -0.54 -12.40
N VAL A 45 15.46 -0.59 -11.91
CA VAL A 45 14.71 0.60 -11.47
C VAL A 45 14.41 0.53 -9.98
N SER A 46 14.42 1.68 -9.31
CA SER A 46 13.90 1.79 -7.95
C SER A 46 12.39 2.02 -7.97
N LYS A 47 11.64 1.23 -7.22
CA LYS A 47 10.18 1.43 -7.04
C LYS A 47 9.78 1.24 -5.58
N TRP A 48 8.65 1.81 -5.18
CA TRP A 48 8.07 1.52 -3.88
C TRP A 48 7.59 0.05 -3.80
N PRO A 49 7.61 -0.58 -2.61
CA PRO A 49 7.15 -1.96 -2.45
C PRO A 49 5.69 -2.12 -2.86
N SER A 50 5.43 -3.07 -3.75
CA SER A 50 4.09 -3.44 -4.19
C SER A 50 3.42 -4.30 -3.11
N THR A 51 2.25 -3.88 -2.62
CA THR A 51 1.53 -4.53 -1.51
C THR A 51 0.05 -4.65 -1.85
N GLY A 52 -0.58 -5.72 -1.38
CA GLY A 52 -2.01 -5.93 -1.43
C GLY A 52 -2.74 -5.13 -0.36
N HIS A 53 -4.00 -4.79 -0.61
CA HIS A 53 -4.83 -3.99 0.28
C HIS A 53 -5.03 -4.61 1.69
N GLN A 54 -4.92 -5.94 1.82
CA GLN A 54 -5.04 -6.71 3.08
C GLN A 54 -3.69 -6.98 3.76
N ASP A 55 -2.57 -6.54 3.18
CA ASP A 55 -1.25 -6.76 3.78
C ASP A 55 -1.09 -5.87 5.03
N TRP A 56 -0.15 -6.25 5.90
CA TRP A 56 0.26 -5.48 7.07
C TRP A 56 1.75 -5.65 7.33
N CYS A 57 2.45 -4.55 7.61
CA CYS A 57 3.90 -4.54 7.80
C CYS A 57 4.37 -4.29 9.23
N GLY A 58 3.46 -4.22 10.22
CA GLY A 58 3.80 -3.87 11.61
C GLY A 58 3.67 -2.38 11.91
N ASP A 59 4.10 -1.53 10.97
CA ASP A 59 4.01 -0.07 11.09
C ASP A 59 2.72 0.43 10.44
N PHE A 60 1.65 0.57 11.22
CA PHE A 60 0.36 1.09 10.74
C PHE A 60 0.10 2.50 11.27
N MET A 61 -0.29 3.41 10.37
CA MET A 61 -0.88 4.70 10.73
C MET A 61 -2.18 4.93 9.95
N PRO A 62 -3.30 5.20 10.65
CA PRO A 62 -4.60 5.33 10.00
C PRO A 62 -4.65 6.56 9.09
N ARG A 63 -5.41 6.48 8.00
CA ARG A 63 -5.78 7.65 7.18
C ARG A 63 -6.57 8.64 8.05
N THR A 64 -6.06 9.87 8.18
CA THR A 64 -6.77 10.97 8.86
C THR A 64 -8.08 11.24 8.13
N GLY A 65 -9.20 10.93 8.79
CA GLY A 65 -10.54 10.85 8.20
C GLY A 65 -11.36 9.69 8.74
N ALA A 66 -10.71 8.67 9.30
CA ALA A 66 -11.34 7.64 10.15
C ALA A 66 -11.31 8.02 11.64
N ALA A 67 -11.41 9.32 11.95
CA ALA A 67 -11.67 9.76 13.31
C ALA A 67 -13.13 9.39 13.63
N ALA A 68 -13.30 8.22 14.26
CA ALA A 68 -14.11 8.09 15.47
C ALA A 68 -15.37 8.97 15.52
N ASN A 69 -16.47 8.52 14.91
CA ASN A 69 -17.80 8.84 15.43
C ASN A 69 -17.94 8.13 16.79
N PHE A 70 -17.36 8.73 17.82
CA PHE A 70 -17.65 8.41 19.22
C PHE A 70 -18.07 9.72 19.87
N SER A 71 -19.38 9.97 19.92
CA SER A 71 -19.95 10.91 20.87
C SER A 71 -20.19 10.16 22.18
N PRO A 72 -19.76 10.70 23.34
CA PRO A 72 -20.33 10.29 24.63
C PRO A 72 -21.82 10.68 24.73
#